data_AF-A0A920QJ94-F1
#
_entry.id   AF-A0A920QJ94-F1
#
_cell.length_a   1.000
_cell.length_b   1.000
_cell.length_c   1.000
_cell.angle_alpha   90.00
_cell.angle_beta   90.00
_cell.angle_gamma   90.00
#
_symmetry.space_group_name_H-M   'P 1'
#
loop_
_entity.id
_entity.type
_entity.pdbx_description
1 polymer ?
#
loop_
_entity_poly.entity_id
_entity_poly.type
_entity_poly.pdbx_seq_one_letter_code
_entity_poly.pdbx_strand_id
1 'polypeptide(L)'
;MSRAFRKNNTSQNTFYPKLLGTHCAVATEHYLATKAGADLLGIGGNAVDAAVGATFVESLVNPQMFTLGGECPMLVCMAKTQQVIAVNGNTAAPGKATPEAYLQRGLNQVPDEGILAGGVPAVIGAC
;
A
#
# COMPACT_ATOMS: atom_id res chain seq x y z
N MET A 1 -17.22 26.79 11.19
CA MET A 1 -17.48 25.36 11.48
C MET A 1 -16.15 24.63 11.54
N SER A 2 -15.59 24.47 12.74
CA SER A 2 -14.31 23.77 12.95
C SER A 2 -14.58 22.28 13.13
N ARG A 3 -14.22 21.47 12.13
CA ARG A 3 -14.24 19.99 12.21
C ARG A 3 -12.97 19.41 12.87
N ALA A 4 -12.18 20.21 13.58
CA ALA A 4 -11.06 19.69 14.35
C ALA A 4 -11.51 19.41 15.79
N PHE A 5 -11.80 18.13 16.08
CA PHE A 5 -12.22 17.63 17.40
C PHE A 5 -11.14 17.78 18.51
N ARG A 6 -10.01 18.46 18.29
CA ARG A 6 -8.86 18.37 19.19
C ARG A 6 -8.66 19.63 20.02
N LYS A 7 -8.79 19.48 21.35
CA LYS A 7 -8.54 20.51 22.36
C LYS A 7 -7.23 20.33 23.16
N ASN A 8 -6.66 19.13 23.27
CA ASN A 8 -5.52 18.84 24.17
C ASN A 8 -4.31 18.19 23.44
N ASN A 9 -3.11 18.47 23.94
CA ASN A 9 -1.83 17.96 23.44
C ASN A 9 -1.60 16.49 23.86
N THR A 10 -1.28 15.60 22.91
CA THR A 10 -1.02 14.16 23.13
C THR A 10 0.46 13.78 22.96
N SER A 11 1.38 14.76 22.91
CA SER A 11 2.81 14.49 22.73
C SER A 11 3.42 13.59 23.82
N GLN A 12 2.79 13.50 24.99
CA GLN A 12 3.26 12.67 26.12
C GLN A 12 2.36 11.47 26.43
N ASN A 13 1.22 11.31 25.75
CA ASN A 13 0.27 10.23 26.03
C ASN A 13 -0.22 9.64 24.72
N THR A 14 0.16 8.40 24.44
CA THR A 14 -0.39 7.63 23.32
C THR A 14 -1.48 6.70 23.86
N PHE A 15 -2.62 6.62 23.17
CA PHE A 15 -3.68 5.67 23.52
C PHE A 15 -3.39 4.24 23.05
N TYR A 16 -2.32 4.07 22.26
CA TYR A 16 -1.88 2.79 21.75
C TYR A 16 -0.59 2.35 22.46
N PRO A 17 -0.57 1.20 23.13
CA PRO A 17 0.64 0.72 23.77
C PRO A 17 1.75 0.51 22.73
N LYS A 18 2.99 0.77 23.13
CA LYS A 18 4.15 0.39 22.31
C LYS A 18 4.20 -1.13 22.22
N LEU A 19 4.09 -1.66 21.01
CA LEU A 19 4.25 -3.08 20.75
C LEU A 19 5.72 -3.39 20.44
N LEU A 20 6.23 -4.48 21.02
CA LEU A 20 7.62 -4.93 20.87
C LEU A 20 7.60 -6.43 20.57
N GLY A 21 8.49 -6.87 19.68
CA GLY A 21 8.71 -8.27 19.34
C GLY A 21 10.20 -8.55 19.22
N THR A 22 10.65 -9.73 19.68
CA THR A 22 12.05 -10.15 19.62
C THR A 22 12.41 -10.91 18.34
N HIS A 23 11.40 -11.45 17.65
CA HIS A 23 11.58 -12.28 16.46
C HIS A 23 11.06 -11.60 15.19
N CYS A 24 9.90 -10.96 15.29
CA CYS A 24 9.28 -10.25 14.17
C CYS A 24 8.31 -9.18 14.66
N ALA A 25 7.93 -8.29 13.74
CA ALA A 25 6.85 -7.35 13.89
C ALA A 25 6.16 -7.18 12.53
N VAL A 26 4.82 -7.06 12.54
CA VAL A 26 4.00 -6.77 11.36
C VAL A 26 3.04 -5.65 11.76
N ALA A 27 2.88 -4.66 10.88
CA ALA A 27 1.94 -3.56 11.08
C ALA A 27 1.30 -3.21 9.74
N THR A 28 -0.02 -3.12 9.74
CA THR A 28 -0.84 -2.75 8.57
C THR A 28 -2.01 -1.87 9.03
N GLU A 29 -2.81 -1.36 8.09
CA GLU A 29 -3.99 -0.57 8.44
C GLU A 29 -5.09 -1.45 9.05
N HIS A 30 -5.38 -2.61 8.44
CA HIS A 30 -6.39 -3.51 8.96
C HIS A 30 -5.81 -4.69 9.73
N TYR A 31 -6.29 -4.95 10.95
CA TYR A 31 -5.74 -5.99 11.84
C TYR A 31 -5.73 -7.41 11.23
N LEU A 32 -6.69 -7.74 10.35
CA LEU A 32 -6.70 -9.03 9.63
C LEU A 32 -5.52 -9.18 8.66
N ALA A 33 -5.07 -8.11 8.02
CA ALA A 33 -3.88 -8.14 7.18
C ALA A 33 -2.60 -8.28 8.03
N THR A 34 -2.54 -7.59 9.17
CA THR A 34 -1.46 -7.79 10.16
C THR A 34 -1.42 -9.24 10.62
N LYS A 35 -2.58 -9.84 10.92
CA LYS A 35 -2.69 -11.26 11.28
C LYS A 35 -2.20 -12.17 10.15
N ALA A 36 -2.58 -11.91 8.91
CA ALA A 36 -2.14 -12.73 7.77
C ALA A 36 -0.60 -12.71 7.61
N GLY A 37 0.03 -11.54 7.71
CA GLY A 37 1.49 -11.44 7.69
C GLY A 37 2.14 -12.16 8.88
N ALA A 38 1.57 -12.04 10.08
CA ALA A 38 2.06 -12.74 11.26
C ALA A 38 1.92 -14.27 11.15
N ASP A 39 0.82 -14.76 10.58
CA ASP A 39 0.59 -16.18 10.35
C ASP A 39 1.62 -16.76 9.36
N LEU A 40 1.98 -16.00 8.30
CA LEU A 40 3.04 -16.40 7.35
C LEU A 40 4.43 -16.47 8.00
N LEU A 41 4.76 -15.53 8.88
CA LEU A 41 5.98 -15.61 9.68
C LEU A 41 5.95 -16.82 10.62
N GLY A 42 4.79 -17.12 11.20
CA GLY A 42 4.57 -18.24 12.10
C GLY A 42 4.81 -19.61 11.46
N ILE A 43 4.63 -19.73 10.14
CA ILE A 43 4.91 -20.95 9.37
C ILE A 43 6.30 -20.96 8.71
N GLY A 44 7.19 -20.04 9.09
CA GLY A 44 8.58 -20.00 8.64
C GLY A 44 8.84 -19.11 7.41
N GLY A 45 7.86 -18.29 7.01
CA GLY A 45 8.06 -17.25 6.00
C GLY A 45 9.00 -16.15 6.47
N ASN A 46 9.53 -15.39 5.52
CA ASN A 46 10.36 -14.21 5.78
C ASN A 46 9.53 -12.91 5.75
N ALA A 47 10.18 -11.76 5.96
CA ALA A 47 9.50 -10.45 5.99
C ALA A 47 8.82 -10.07 4.66
N VAL A 48 9.35 -10.51 3.52
CA VAL A 48 8.74 -10.32 2.20
C VAL A 48 7.48 -11.17 2.06
N ASP A 49 7.52 -12.45 2.44
CA ASP A 49 6.35 -13.33 2.41
C ASP A 49 5.21 -12.74 3.26
N ALA A 50 5.55 -12.27 4.47
CA ALA A 50 4.64 -11.60 5.38
C ALA A 50 4.00 -10.35 4.76
N ALA A 51 4.81 -9.50 4.11
CA ALA A 51 4.36 -8.28 3.46
C ALA A 51 3.42 -8.56 2.27
N VAL A 52 3.75 -9.55 1.44
CA VAL A 52 2.92 -9.96 0.28
C VAL A 52 1.57 -10.52 0.75
N GLY A 53 1.57 -11.44 1.71
CA GLY A 53 0.32 -11.99 2.26
C GLY A 53 -0.55 -10.94 2.94
N ALA A 54 0.07 -10.05 3.72
CA ALA A 54 -0.64 -8.91 4.30
C ALA A 54 -1.26 -8.01 3.23
N THR A 55 -0.52 -7.68 2.17
CA THR A 55 -0.99 -6.84 1.06
C THR A 55 -2.21 -7.45 0.36
N PHE A 56 -2.19 -8.75 0.08
CA PHE A 56 -3.36 -9.41 -0.52
C PHE A 56 -4.58 -9.38 0.39
N VAL A 57 -4.42 -9.59 1.69
CA VAL A 57 -5.55 -9.49 2.63
C VAL A 57 -6.03 -8.04 2.73
N GLU A 58 -5.13 -7.07 2.82
CA GLU A 58 -5.45 -5.63 2.87
C GLU A 58 -6.30 -5.20 1.67
N SER A 59 -6.02 -5.74 0.47
CA SER A 59 -6.80 -5.47 -0.74
C SER A 59 -8.28 -5.86 -0.65
N LEU A 60 -8.63 -6.76 0.27
CA LEU A 60 -9.99 -7.23 0.50
C LEU A 60 -10.65 -6.54 1.69
N VAL A 61 -9.90 -6.32 2.76
CA VAL A 61 -10.44 -5.80 4.02
C VAL A 61 -10.41 -4.28 4.11
N ASN A 62 -9.69 -3.62 3.21
CA ASN A 62 -9.54 -2.17 3.15
C ASN A 62 -9.65 -1.61 1.71
N PRO A 63 -10.72 -1.96 0.97
CA PRO A 63 -10.84 -1.66 -0.47
C PRO A 63 -10.98 -0.16 -0.77
N GLN A 64 -11.41 0.66 0.21
CA GLN A 64 -11.47 2.10 0.05
C GLN A 64 -10.09 2.78 -0.03
N MET A 65 -9.03 2.12 0.49
CA MET A 65 -7.66 2.64 0.48
C MET A 65 -6.77 1.92 -0.52
N PHE A 66 -6.95 0.61 -0.68
CA PHE A 66 -6.04 -0.22 -1.48
C PHE A 66 -6.76 -1.39 -2.17
N THR A 67 -6.40 -1.65 -3.42
CA THR A 67 -6.88 -2.83 -4.18
C THR A 67 -5.77 -3.37 -5.09
N LEU A 68 -5.96 -4.58 -5.62
CA LEU A 68 -5.03 -5.20 -6.59
C LEU A 68 -4.93 -4.44 -7.93
N GLY A 69 -5.88 -3.54 -8.21
CA GLY A 69 -5.87 -2.70 -9.41
C GLY A 69 -4.92 -1.50 -9.33
N GLY A 70 -4.31 -1.24 -8.17
CA GLY A 70 -3.48 -0.06 -7.92
C GLY A 70 -1.97 -0.30 -8.07
N GLU A 71 -1.23 0.30 -7.15
CA GLU A 71 0.23 0.29 -7.06
C GLU A 71 0.73 -0.21 -5.70
N CYS A 72 1.92 -0.79 -5.69
CA CYS A 72 2.58 -1.29 -4.49
C CYS A 72 4.10 -1.03 -4.56
N PRO A 73 4.55 0.23 -4.41
CA PRO A 73 5.98 0.52 -4.28
C PRO A 73 6.50 -0.04 -2.95
N MET A 74 7.67 -0.69 -2.97
CA MET A 74 8.24 -1.32 -1.78
C MET A 74 9.73 -1.01 -1.62
N LEU A 75 10.15 -0.90 -0.36
CA LEU A 75 11.57 -0.88 0.03
C LEU A 75 11.86 -2.13 0.84
N VAL A 76 12.84 -2.91 0.38
CA VAL A 76 13.21 -4.18 0.99
C VAL A 76 14.67 -4.11 1.43
N CYS A 77 14.92 -4.24 2.73
CA CYS A 77 16.28 -4.37 3.25
C CYS A 77 16.70 -5.84 3.21
N MET A 78 17.75 -6.14 2.45
CA MET A 78 18.28 -7.48 2.31
C MET A 78 19.15 -7.83 3.51
N ALA A 79 18.70 -8.80 4.33
CA ALA A 79 19.35 -9.15 5.59
C ALA A 79 20.85 -9.45 5.47
N LYS A 80 21.28 -10.12 4.39
CA LYS A 80 22.68 -10.53 4.20
C LYS A 80 23.60 -9.37 3.80
N THR A 81 23.13 -8.47 2.96
CA THR A 81 23.95 -7.40 2.37
C THR A 81 23.73 -6.05 3.01
N GLN A 82 22.66 -5.90 3.81
CA GLN A 82 22.18 -4.61 4.34
C GLN A 82 21.86 -3.60 3.24
N GLN A 83 21.69 -4.07 2.01
CA GLN A 83 21.30 -3.24 0.88
C GLN A 83 19.78 -3.04 0.90
N VAL A 84 19.35 -1.81 0.65
CA VAL A 84 17.94 -1.51 0.39
C VAL A 84 17.68 -1.60 -1.11
N ILE A 85 16.73 -2.45 -1.48
CA ILE A 85 16.20 -2.59 -2.84
C ILE A 85 14.89 -1.84 -2.91
N ALA A 86 14.73 -1.00 -3.93
CA ALA A 86 13.46 -0.37 -4.26
C ALA A 86 12.77 -1.17 -5.37
N VAL A 87 11.60 -1.73 -5.06
CA VAL A 87 10.70 -2.33 -6.05
C VAL A 87 9.77 -1.24 -6.56
N ASN A 88 9.90 -0.91 -7.86
CA ASN A 88 8.99 0.02 -8.50
C ASN A 88 7.69 -0.72 -8.85
N GLY A 89 6.71 -0.60 -7.96
CA GLY A 89 5.34 -1.08 -8.16
C GLY A 89 4.35 0.03 -8.51
N ASN A 90 4.78 1.13 -9.13
CA ASN A 90 3.91 2.24 -9.51
C ASN A 90 3.08 1.90 -10.76
N THR A 91 1.88 2.50 -10.85
CA THR A 91 1.08 2.41 -12.07
C THR A 91 1.74 3.17 -13.23
N ALA A 92 1.57 2.64 -14.45
CA ALA A 92 2.04 3.30 -15.67
C ALA A 92 0.85 3.76 -16.52
N ALA A 93 1.03 4.88 -17.24
CA ALA A 93 0.02 5.33 -18.21
C ALA A 93 -0.14 4.27 -19.31
N PRO A 94 -1.39 3.89 -19.68
CA PRO A 94 -1.62 2.98 -20.80
C PRO A 94 -1.03 3.56 -22.10
N GLY A 95 -0.51 2.71 -22.99
CA GLY A 95 0.20 3.18 -24.20
C GLY A 95 -0.65 4.03 -25.17
N LYS A 96 -1.98 4.00 -25.07
CA LYS A 96 -2.90 4.84 -25.85
C LYS A 96 -3.39 6.09 -25.12
N ALA A 97 -3.01 6.27 -23.86
CA ALA A 97 -3.37 7.42 -23.04
C ALA A 97 -2.46 8.62 -23.34
N THR A 98 -2.48 9.10 -24.59
CA THR A 98 -1.71 10.28 -25.00
C THR A 98 -2.53 11.56 -24.81
N PRO A 99 -1.90 12.73 -24.62
CA PRO A 99 -2.61 14.01 -24.52
C PRO A 99 -3.59 14.25 -25.67
N GLU A 100 -3.21 13.92 -26.90
CA GLU A 100 -4.04 14.07 -28.11
C GLU A 100 -5.29 13.19 -28.03
N ALA A 101 -5.17 11.97 -27.49
CA ALA A 101 -6.30 11.07 -27.33
C ALA A 101 -7.34 11.61 -26.34
N TYR A 102 -6.91 12.33 -25.29
CA TYR A 102 -7.82 13.03 -24.37
C TYR A 102 -8.46 14.25 -25.04
N LEU A 103 -7.68 15.08 -25.74
CA LEU A 103 -8.20 16.24 -26.46
C LEU A 103 -9.23 15.86 -27.53
N GLN A 104 -9.01 14.77 -28.28
CA GLN A 104 -9.97 14.24 -29.25
C GLN A 104 -11.29 13.77 -28.62
N ARG A 105 -11.29 13.47 -27.33
CA ARG A 105 -12.49 13.15 -26.54
C ARG A 105 -13.16 14.39 -25.93
N GLY A 106 -12.65 15.58 -26.23
CA GLY A 106 -13.13 16.84 -25.66
C GLY A 106 -12.68 17.06 -24.21
N LEU A 107 -11.64 16.35 -23.76
CA LEU A 107 -11.10 16.45 -22.40
C LEU A 107 -9.81 17.27 -22.40
N ASN A 108 -9.75 18.31 -21.57
CA ASN A 108 -8.56 19.14 -21.42
C ASN A 108 -7.61 18.64 -20.31
N GLN A 109 -8.04 17.65 -19.54
CA GLN A 109 -7.27 16.98 -18.48
C GLN A 109 -7.76 15.54 -18.31
N VAL A 110 -6.96 14.71 -17.64
CA VAL A 110 -7.40 13.38 -17.21
C VAL A 110 -8.54 13.54 -16.19
N PRO A 111 -9.67 12.83 -16.34
CA PRO A 111 -10.75 12.86 -15.35
C PRO A 111 -10.31 12.35 -13.98
N ASP A 112 -10.98 12.78 -12.91
CA ASP A 112 -10.66 12.33 -11.54
C ASP A 112 -11.12 10.89 -11.27
N GLU A 113 -12.12 10.41 -12.02
CA GLU A 113 -12.77 9.12 -11.82
C GLU A 113 -13.01 8.37 -13.14
N GLY A 114 -13.27 7.07 -13.01
CA GLY A 114 -13.60 6.19 -14.14
C GLY A 114 -12.38 5.65 -14.88
N ILE A 115 -12.64 4.86 -15.93
CA ILE A 115 -11.60 4.07 -16.61
C ILE A 115 -10.50 4.92 -17.25
N LEU A 116 -10.81 6.15 -17.64
CA LEU A 116 -9.84 7.07 -18.24
C LEU A 116 -8.83 7.61 -17.22
N ALA A 117 -9.13 7.55 -15.92
CA ALA A 117 -8.20 7.91 -14.85
C ALA A 117 -7.23 6.78 -14.51
N GLY A 118 -7.49 5.55 -14.99
CA GLY A 118 -6.79 4.35 -14.58
C GLY A 118 -5.43 4.16 -15.25
N GLY A 119 -4.43 3.80 -14.44
CA GLY A 119 -3.15 3.27 -14.91
C GLY A 119 -3.18 1.75 -15.13
N VAL A 120 -2.08 1.21 -15.66
CA VAL A 120 -1.85 -0.24 -15.71
C VAL A 120 -1.62 -0.75 -14.28
N PRO A 121 -2.42 -1.74 -13.79
CA PRO A 121 -2.25 -2.29 -12.45
C PRO A 121 -0.84 -2.87 -12.22
N ALA A 122 -0.23 -2.54 -11.09
CA ALA A 122 1.15 -2.91 -10.79
C ALA A 122 1.30 -3.84 -9.57
N VAL A 123 0.29 -3.93 -8.69
CA VAL A 123 0.37 -4.73 -7.45
C VAL A 123 0.81 -6.18 -7.70
N ILE A 124 0.18 -6.87 -8.65
CA ILE A 124 0.47 -8.29 -8.93
C ILE A 124 1.88 -8.52 -9.49
N GLY A 125 2.46 -7.52 -10.15
CA GLY A 125 3.85 -7.62 -10.64
C GLY A 125 4.88 -7.27 -9.57
N ALA A 126 4.48 -6.52 -8.54
CA ALA A 126 5.35 -6.09 -7.45
C ALA A 126 5.41 -7.12 -6.31
N CYS A 127 4.26 -7.70 -5.96
CA CYS A 127 4.11 -8.74 -4.93
C CYS A 127 4.44 -10.14 -5.46
#